data_AF-A0A6A4LA86-F1
#
_entry.id   AF-A0A6A4LA86-F1
#
_cell.length_a   1.000
_cell.length_b   1.000
_cell.length_c   1.000
_cell.angle_alpha   90.00
_cell.angle_beta   90.00
_cell.angle_gamma   90.00
#
_symmetry.space_group_name_H-M   'P 1'
#
loop_
_entity.id
_entity.type
_entity.pdbx_description
1 polymer ?
#
loop_
_entity_poly.entity_id
_entity_poly.type
_entity_poly.pdbx_seq_one_letter_code
_entity_poly.pdbx_strand_id
1 'polypeptide(L)'
;MGQCFSSTYATVEVSPNEVDKELPEIERNSYIFSDGIGKITPDLAMEVAQRLKLTANPPCAYQIRFGGCKGVIASWPGNNDGVRLSLRKSMIKFESDHSILEICSWTRFQPGFLNRQIVTLLSTLDVPDDVFWKMQQNMILKLDRMVVDTEVAFDILTASCADQGNTAAIMLSAGFKPQAEPHLRGMLVCIRASQLWGLREKARIFVPSGRWLMGCLDELGVLEQGQCFIQVSTPSLENCFVNHGSRFSETKKNLQVIKGFVVVAKNPCLHPGDIRVLKAVDAPELHHLSDCLVFPQKGDRPHPNEASGSDLDGDLYFVTWDENLIPPSRKSWIPMDYAPAEEKRLPRPVSQKVISCHF
;
A
#
# COMPACT_ATOMS: atom_id res chain seq x y z
N MET A 1 -12.32 19.42 -8.29
CA MET A 1 -12.06 20.29 -7.11
C MET A 1 -11.27 19.60 -6.01
N GLY A 2 -11.69 18.47 -5.44
CA GLY A 2 -10.96 17.83 -4.31
C GLY A 2 -9.48 17.51 -4.60
N GLN A 3 -9.12 17.25 -5.85
CA GLN A 3 -7.72 17.07 -6.25
C GLN A 3 -6.85 18.32 -6.04
N CYS A 4 -7.39 19.51 -6.29
CA CYS A 4 -6.67 20.79 -6.18
C CYS A 4 -6.32 21.15 -4.72
N PHE A 5 -6.89 20.46 -3.75
CA PHE A 5 -6.66 20.67 -2.31
C PHE A 5 -6.05 19.44 -1.63
N SER A 6 -5.57 18.48 -2.41
CA SER A 6 -4.85 17.33 -1.86
C SER A 6 -3.53 17.82 -1.27
N SER A 7 -3.18 17.38 -0.06
CA SER A 7 -1.84 17.62 0.49
C SER A 7 -0.84 16.75 -0.27
N THR A 8 0.13 17.41 -0.90
CA THR A 8 1.11 16.79 -1.80
C THR A 8 2.52 17.31 -1.52
N TYR A 9 3.52 16.53 -1.93
CA TYR A 9 4.90 16.97 -2.04
C TYR A 9 5.19 17.32 -3.50
N ALA A 10 5.46 18.59 -3.80
CA ALA A 10 5.95 19.00 -5.12
C ALA A 10 7.38 18.46 -5.32
N THR A 11 7.63 17.76 -6.42
CA THR A 11 8.92 17.08 -6.64
C THR A 11 9.67 17.60 -7.87
N VAL A 12 9.40 17.04 -9.04
CA VAL A 12 10.10 17.29 -10.30
C VAL A 12 9.14 17.96 -11.28
N GLU A 13 9.63 18.93 -12.04
CA GLU A 13 8.91 19.44 -13.21
C GLU A 13 9.21 18.54 -14.40
N VAL A 14 8.17 17.96 -15.02
CA VAL A 14 8.31 17.02 -16.14
C VAL A 14 7.89 17.75 -17.41
N SER A 15 8.78 17.80 -18.40
CA SER A 15 8.50 18.49 -19.66
C SER A 15 7.34 17.80 -20.38
N PRO A 16 6.42 18.54 -21.02
CA PRO A 16 5.34 17.94 -21.80
C PRO A 16 5.82 16.94 -22.87
N ASN A 17 7.03 17.12 -23.40
CA ASN A 17 7.64 16.22 -24.39
C ASN A 17 8.13 14.89 -23.79
N GLU A 18 8.27 14.81 -22.47
CA GLU A 18 8.66 13.59 -21.74
C GLU A 18 7.43 12.82 -21.20
N VAL A 19 6.22 13.32 -21.46
CA VAL A 19 4.96 12.73 -20.96
C VAL A 19 4.15 12.14 -22.11
N ASP A 20 3.87 10.85 -22.01
CA ASP A 20 2.86 10.18 -22.81
C ASP A 20 1.53 10.16 -22.04
N LYS A 21 0.47 10.77 -22.58
CA LYS A 21 -0.90 10.74 -21.99
C LYS A 21 -1.82 9.73 -22.69
N GLU A 22 -1.31 9.01 -23.67
CA GLU A 22 -2.05 8.09 -24.54
C GLU A 22 -1.63 6.63 -24.31
N LEU A 23 -1.06 6.32 -23.14
CA LEU A 23 -0.73 4.95 -22.77
C LEU A 23 -2.02 4.10 -22.82
N PRO A 24 -2.06 3.01 -23.61
CA PRO A 24 -3.30 2.26 -23.81
C PRO A 24 -3.85 1.68 -22.51
N GLU A 25 -5.18 1.74 -22.37
CA GLU A 25 -5.90 1.00 -21.34
C GLU A 25 -5.87 -0.50 -21.65
N ILE A 26 -5.80 -1.31 -20.60
CA ILE A 26 -5.94 -2.76 -20.72
C ILE A 26 -7.39 -3.12 -20.40
N GLU A 27 -8.18 -3.26 -21.47
CA GLU A 27 -9.61 -3.52 -21.37
C GLU A 27 -9.94 -4.96 -21.75
N ARG A 28 -10.75 -5.63 -20.93
CA ARG A 28 -11.31 -6.97 -21.24
C ARG A 28 -12.68 -7.10 -20.61
N ASN A 29 -13.62 -7.71 -21.33
CA ASN A 29 -14.98 -7.99 -20.84
C ASN A 29 -15.67 -6.77 -20.18
N SER A 30 -15.51 -5.59 -20.80
CA SER A 30 -16.05 -4.30 -20.31
C SER A 30 -15.44 -3.77 -19.00
N TYR A 31 -14.34 -4.36 -18.54
CA TYR A 31 -13.56 -3.86 -17.41
C TYR A 31 -12.22 -3.30 -17.85
N ILE A 32 -11.78 -2.23 -17.17
CA ILE A 32 -10.45 -1.64 -17.31
C ILE A 32 -9.56 -2.22 -16.22
N PHE A 33 -8.57 -3.04 -16.58
CA PHE A 33 -7.62 -3.65 -15.65
C PHE A 33 -6.56 -2.67 -15.15
N SER A 34 -6.32 -1.62 -15.94
CA SER A 34 -5.33 -0.57 -15.68
C SER A 34 -5.93 0.73 -15.13
N ASP A 35 -7.15 0.68 -14.59
CA ASP A 35 -7.85 1.87 -14.10
C ASP A 35 -7.05 2.58 -13.00
N GLY A 36 -6.59 3.80 -13.30
CA GLY A 36 -5.89 4.64 -12.33
C GLY A 36 -4.38 4.40 -12.22
N ILE A 37 -3.76 3.54 -13.06
CA ILE A 37 -2.31 3.30 -13.00
C ILE A 37 -1.56 3.63 -14.29
N GLY A 38 -0.40 4.26 -14.15
CA GLY A 38 0.55 4.57 -15.22
C GLY A 38 1.96 4.07 -14.93
N LYS A 39 2.92 4.55 -15.72
CA LYS A 39 4.34 4.14 -15.65
C LYS A 39 5.25 5.35 -15.45
N ILE A 40 6.33 5.14 -14.72
CA ILE A 40 7.43 6.08 -14.56
C ILE A 40 8.74 5.36 -14.87
N THR A 41 9.65 6.03 -15.55
CA THR A 41 10.97 5.47 -15.84
C THR A 41 11.86 5.46 -14.59
N PRO A 42 12.82 4.52 -14.46
CA PRO A 42 13.63 4.40 -13.24
C PRO A 42 14.46 5.65 -12.91
N ASP A 43 14.93 6.37 -13.94
CA ASP A 43 15.68 7.61 -13.78
C ASP A 43 14.80 8.75 -13.24
N LEU A 44 13.61 8.96 -13.79
CA LEU A 44 12.67 9.96 -13.26
C LEU A 44 12.20 9.57 -11.84
N ALA A 45 11.95 8.29 -11.59
CA ALA A 45 11.60 7.79 -10.25
C ALA A 45 12.73 8.07 -9.24
N MET A 46 13.99 8.00 -9.65
CA MET A 46 15.14 8.34 -8.80
C MET A 46 15.22 9.85 -8.52
N GLU A 47 14.94 10.71 -9.50
CA GLU A 47 14.86 12.16 -9.28
C GLU A 47 13.77 12.53 -8.27
N VAL A 48 12.60 11.89 -8.39
CA VAL A 48 11.51 12.02 -7.40
C VAL A 48 11.98 11.57 -6.02
N ALA A 49 12.64 10.40 -5.92
CA ALA A 49 13.17 9.90 -4.66
C ALA A 49 14.21 10.83 -4.04
N GLN A 50 15.06 11.48 -4.84
CA GLN A 50 16.02 12.50 -4.37
C GLN A 50 15.31 13.71 -3.76
N ARG A 51 14.27 14.24 -4.42
CA ARG A 51 13.47 15.36 -3.90
C ARG A 51 12.77 15.01 -2.59
N LEU A 52 12.33 13.76 -2.45
CA LEU A 52 11.69 13.25 -1.22
C LEU A 52 12.69 12.80 -0.15
N LYS A 53 14.01 12.81 -0.42
CA LYS A 53 15.07 12.29 0.46
C LYS A 53 14.92 10.79 0.78
N LEU A 54 14.50 10.00 -0.21
CA LEU A 54 14.25 8.56 -0.12
C LEU A 54 15.28 7.71 -0.89
N THR A 55 16.47 8.27 -1.19
CA THR A 55 17.46 7.63 -2.08
C THR A 55 18.09 6.36 -1.53
N ALA A 56 18.15 6.19 -0.21
CA ALA A 56 18.67 4.97 0.40
C ALA A 56 17.78 3.75 0.07
N ASN A 57 16.47 3.97 -0.04
CA ASN A 57 15.49 2.94 -0.34
C ASN A 57 14.43 3.50 -1.30
N PRO A 58 14.76 3.69 -2.59
CA PRO A 58 13.85 4.28 -3.55
C PRO A 58 12.54 3.48 -3.64
N PRO A 59 11.37 4.15 -3.59
CA PRO A 59 10.08 3.53 -3.85
C PRO A 59 9.96 3.04 -5.29
N CYS A 60 9.22 1.95 -5.50
CA CYS A 60 8.95 1.42 -6.85
C CYS A 60 7.65 1.98 -7.46
N ALA A 61 6.75 2.53 -6.64
CA ALA A 61 5.53 3.19 -7.11
C ALA A 61 5.13 4.36 -6.21
N TYR A 62 4.41 5.31 -6.81
CA TYR A 62 3.99 6.57 -6.21
C TYR A 62 2.52 6.86 -6.54
N GLN A 63 1.76 7.33 -5.55
CA GLN A 63 0.46 7.95 -5.80
C GLN A 63 0.68 9.43 -6.12
N ILE A 64 0.08 9.91 -7.22
CA ILE A 64 0.41 11.21 -7.79
C ILE A 64 -0.80 12.14 -8.00
N ARG A 65 -0.48 13.42 -8.15
CA ARG A 65 -1.26 14.43 -8.88
C ARG A 65 -0.33 15.05 -9.92
N PHE A 66 -0.81 15.17 -11.16
CA PHE A 66 -0.02 15.73 -12.26
C PHE A 66 -0.93 16.29 -13.34
N GLY A 67 -0.95 17.61 -13.58
CA GLY A 67 -1.66 18.20 -14.73
C GLY A 67 -3.11 17.74 -14.90
N GLY A 68 -3.89 17.66 -13.81
CA GLY A 68 -5.28 17.16 -13.82
C GLY A 68 -5.44 15.63 -13.85
N CYS A 69 -4.33 14.90 -13.80
CA CYS A 69 -4.28 13.46 -13.66
C CYS A 69 -4.15 13.05 -12.19
N LYS A 70 -4.82 11.96 -11.81
CA LYS A 70 -4.72 11.28 -10.51
C LYS A 70 -4.52 9.79 -10.74
N GLY A 71 -3.63 9.19 -9.97
CA GLY A 71 -3.50 7.74 -9.92
C GLY A 71 -2.22 7.28 -9.26
N VAL A 72 -1.81 6.05 -9.54
CA VAL A 72 -0.50 5.49 -9.21
C VAL A 72 0.39 5.46 -10.45
N ILE A 73 1.68 5.66 -10.29
CA ILE A 73 2.69 5.36 -11.31
C ILE A 73 3.70 4.38 -10.74
N ALA A 74 3.97 3.30 -11.47
CA ALA A 74 4.93 2.27 -11.09
C ALA A 74 6.18 2.35 -11.98
N SER A 75 7.34 2.03 -11.40
CA SER A 75 8.63 2.08 -12.06
C SER A 75 8.76 0.94 -13.06
N TRP A 76 8.84 1.28 -14.35
CA TRP A 76 8.98 0.33 -15.45
C TRP A 76 10.07 0.81 -16.42
N PRO A 77 10.82 -0.10 -17.09
CA PRO A 77 11.80 0.29 -18.09
C PRO A 77 11.19 1.18 -19.19
N GLY A 78 11.90 2.25 -19.56
CA GLY A 78 11.50 3.11 -20.68
C GLY A 78 11.80 2.50 -22.04
N ASN A 79 11.25 3.11 -23.09
CA ASN A 79 11.39 2.63 -24.48
C ASN A 79 12.51 3.35 -25.27
N ASN A 80 13.35 4.16 -24.61
CA ASN A 80 14.37 5.03 -25.22
C ASN A 80 13.83 6.02 -26.27
N ASP A 81 12.55 6.38 -26.18
CA ASP A 81 11.83 7.34 -27.03
C ASP A 81 11.78 8.76 -26.44
N GLY A 82 12.41 8.97 -25.29
CA GLY A 82 12.38 10.23 -24.53
C GLY A 82 11.20 10.35 -23.57
N VAL A 83 10.23 9.43 -23.62
CA VAL A 83 9.11 9.40 -22.66
C VAL A 83 9.60 8.85 -21.33
N ARG A 84 9.31 9.60 -20.26
CA ARG A 84 9.72 9.28 -18.88
C ARG A 84 8.54 9.04 -17.96
N LEU A 85 7.37 9.58 -18.30
CA LEU A 85 6.11 9.43 -17.58
C LEU A 85 5.02 9.02 -18.58
N SER A 86 4.34 7.91 -18.33
CA SER A 86 3.25 7.44 -19.18
C SER A 86 1.96 7.34 -18.35
N LEU A 87 0.90 8.02 -18.79
CA LEU A 87 -0.37 8.16 -18.11
C LEU A 87 -1.48 7.61 -19.00
N ARG A 88 -2.50 7.03 -18.37
CA ARG A 88 -3.66 6.48 -19.06
C ARG A 88 -4.86 7.41 -19.01
N LYS A 89 -5.81 7.20 -19.92
CA LYS A 89 -7.03 8.00 -20.03
C LYS A 89 -7.86 7.98 -18.73
N SER A 90 -7.96 6.84 -18.06
CA SER A 90 -8.64 6.70 -16.77
C SER A 90 -8.07 7.61 -15.68
N MET A 91 -6.80 7.99 -15.77
CA MET A 91 -6.14 8.86 -14.79
C MET A 91 -6.52 10.34 -14.99
N ILE A 92 -6.89 10.76 -16.20
CA ILE A 92 -7.19 12.14 -16.55
C ILE A 92 -8.57 12.51 -16.02
N LYS A 93 -8.64 13.42 -15.04
CA LYS A 93 -9.91 13.86 -14.46
C LYS A 93 -10.34 15.25 -14.95
N PHE A 94 -9.40 16.08 -15.40
CA PHE A 94 -9.65 17.33 -16.10
C PHE A 94 -8.38 17.77 -16.85
N GLU A 95 -8.53 18.70 -17.81
CA GLU A 95 -7.39 19.24 -18.56
C GLU A 95 -6.67 20.33 -17.75
N SER A 96 -5.33 20.30 -17.77
CA SER A 96 -4.47 21.29 -17.13
C SER A 96 -3.06 21.25 -17.71
N ASP A 97 -2.43 22.42 -17.76
CA ASP A 97 -1.04 22.61 -18.21
C ASP A 97 -0.01 22.51 -17.07
N HIS A 98 -0.44 22.13 -15.86
CA HIS A 98 0.47 22.02 -14.71
C HIS A 98 1.47 20.88 -14.90
N SER A 99 2.76 21.21 -14.93
CA SER A 99 3.89 20.32 -15.24
C SER A 99 4.65 19.79 -14.02
N ILE A 100 4.24 20.15 -12.80
CA ILE A 100 4.91 19.66 -11.59
C ILE A 100 4.31 18.31 -11.19
N LEU A 101 5.17 17.33 -11.01
CA LEU A 101 4.83 16.03 -10.45
C LEU A 101 4.71 16.14 -8.92
N GLU A 102 3.49 15.97 -8.44
CA GLU A 102 3.15 16.05 -7.04
C GLU A 102 2.89 14.65 -6.47
N ILE A 103 3.55 14.31 -5.36
CA ILE A 103 3.44 12.98 -4.75
C ILE A 103 2.55 13.05 -3.51
N CYS A 104 1.52 12.20 -3.45
CA CYS A 104 0.66 12.02 -2.28
C CYS A 104 1.22 10.97 -1.31
N SER A 105 1.70 9.86 -1.85
CA SER A 105 2.16 8.69 -1.08
C SER A 105 3.06 7.82 -1.96
N TRP A 106 3.74 6.85 -1.36
CA TRP A 106 4.66 5.96 -2.05
C TRP A 106 4.71 4.58 -1.40
N THR A 107 5.21 3.61 -2.16
CA THR A 107 5.49 2.25 -1.69
C THR A 107 6.57 2.24 -0.60
N ARG A 108 6.28 1.55 0.50
CA ARG A 108 7.15 1.40 1.67
C ARG A 108 6.64 0.27 2.55
N PHE A 109 7.46 -0.17 3.50
CA PHE A 109 7.01 -1.06 4.55
C PHE A 109 5.80 -0.46 5.31
N GLN A 110 4.66 -1.13 5.26
CA GLN A 110 3.50 -0.82 6.08
C GLN A 110 3.03 -2.08 6.82
N PRO A 111 3.12 -2.12 8.15
CA PRO A 111 2.75 -3.31 8.92
C PRO A 111 1.28 -3.68 8.72
N GLY A 112 0.99 -4.97 8.53
CA GLY A 112 -0.36 -5.48 8.38
C GLY A 112 -1.11 -5.48 9.72
N PHE A 113 -2.32 -4.93 9.69
CA PHE A 113 -3.24 -4.99 10.82
C PHE A 113 -4.62 -5.38 10.33
N LEU A 114 -5.24 -6.32 11.02
CA LEU A 114 -6.68 -6.56 10.88
C LEU A 114 -7.45 -5.37 11.45
N ASN A 115 -8.72 -5.28 11.07
CA ASN A 115 -9.70 -4.40 11.69
C ASN A 115 -11.02 -5.17 11.85
N ARG A 116 -12.02 -4.55 12.48
CA ARG A 116 -13.33 -5.18 12.69
C ARG A 116 -13.98 -5.74 11.42
N GLN A 117 -13.93 -5.01 10.30
CA GLN A 117 -14.57 -5.44 9.06
C GLN A 117 -13.91 -6.70 8.51
N ILE A 118 -12.58 -6.70 8.42
CA ILE A 118 -11.82 -7.85 7.92
C ILE A 118 -12.01 -9.07 8.85
N VAL A 119 -11.97 -8.87 10.17
CA VAL A 119 -12.21 -9.96 11.14
C VAL A 119 -13.60 -10.57 10.95
N THR A 120 -14.64 -9.73 10.85
CA THR A 120 -16.02 -10.20 10.63
C THR A 120 -16.15 -11.00 9.35
N LEU A 121 -15.56 -10.53 8.24
CA LEU A 121 -15.66 -11.22 6.96
C LEU A 121 -14.86 -12.53 6.94
N LEU A 122 -13.67 -12.56 7.56
CA LEU A 122 -12.89 -13.79 7.66
C LEU A 122 -13.60 -14.85 8.52
N SER A 123 -14.20 -14.45 9.65
CA SER A 123 -15.05 -15.32 10.47
C SER A 123 -16.25 -15.87 9.67
N THR A 124 -16.89 -15.01 8.85
CA THR A 124 -17.98 -15.41 7.93
C THR A 124 -17.51 -16.39 6.83
N LEU A 125 -16.22 -16.38 6.49
CA LEU A 125 -15.58 -17.29 5.53
C LEU A 125 -14.93 -18.50 6.22
N ASP A 126 -15.43 -18.86 7.40
CA ASP A 126 -15.04 -20.03 8.19
C ASP A 126 -13.59 -20.01 8.73
N VAL A 127 -12.94 -18.84 8.82
CA VAL A 127 -11.71 -18.71 9.63
C VAL A 127 -12.08 -18.85 11.11
N PRO A 128 -11.52 -19.81 11.86
CA PRO A 128 -11.92 -20.04 13.24
C PRO A 128 -11.69 -18.83 14.16
N ASP A 129 -12.71 -18.47 14.95
CA ASP A 129 -12.65 -17.27 15.83
C ASP A 129 -11.53 -17.35 16.87
N ASP A 130 -11.12 -18.56 17.27
CA ASP A 130 -10.03 -18.76 18.22
C ASP A 130 -8.68 -18.29 17.67
N VAL A 131 -8.51 -18.23 16.35
CA VAL A 131 -7.33 -17.62 15.71
C VAL A 131 -7.23 -16.15 16.10
N PHE A 132 -8.30 -15.37 15.92
CA PHE A 132 -8.31 -13.94 16.27
C PHE A 132 -8.12 -13.72 17.77
N TRP A 133 -8.71 -14.60 18.60
CA TRP A 133 -8.51 -14.55 20.05
C TRP A 133 -7.05 -14.77 20.44
N LYS A 134 -6.41 -15.81 19.91
CA LYS A 134 -4.98 -16.10 20.14
C LYS A 134 -4.09 -14.95 19.68
N MET A 135 -4.37 -14.36 18.51
CA MET A 135 -3.62 -13.21 18.01
C MET A 135 -3.72 -12.00 18.96
N GLN A 136 -4.92 -11.69 19.45
CA GLN A 136 -5.13 -10.60 20.42
C GLN A 136 -4.38 -10.86 21.74
N GLN A 137 -4.48 -12.07 22.28
CA GLN A 137 -3.78 -12.44 23.52
C GLN A 137 -2.26 -12.36 23.36
N ASN A 138 -1.73 -12.88 22.26
CA ASN A 138 -0.30 -12.80 21.95
C ASN A 138 0.17 -11.35 21.81
N MET A 139 -0.63 -10.48 21.17
CA MET A 139 -0.34 -9.05 21.05
C MET A 139 -0.29 -8.37 22.42
N ILE A 140 -1.27 -8.62 23.30
CA ILE A 140 -1.31 -8.05 24.67
C ILE A 140 -0.08 -8.52 25.47
N LEU A 141 0.23 -9.82 25.46
CA LEU A 141 1.38 -10.37 26.18
C LEU A 141 2.71 -9.75 25.74
N LYS A 142 2.89 -9.55 24.43
CA LYS A 142 4.07 -8.88 23.88
C LYS A 142 4.13 -7.40 24.31
N LEU A 143 3.01 -6.69 24.19
CA LEU A 143 2.91 -5.28 24.59
C LEU A 143 3.19 -5.08 26.08
N ASP A 144 2.79 -6.00 26.95
CA ASP A 144 3.09 -5.91 28.38
C ASP A 144 4.58 -6.12 28.68
N ARG A 145 5.24 -7.00 27.94
CA ARG A 145 6.68 -7.27 28.08
C ARG A 145 7.56 -6.16 27.51
N MET A 146 7.06 -5.37 26.55
CA MET A 146 7.87 -4.35 25.85
C MET A 146 8.50 -3.29 26.76
N VAL A 147 7.94 -3.05 27.94
CA VAL A 147 8.50 -2.06 28.88
C VAL A 147 9.58 -2.64 29.80
N VAL A 148 9.84 -3.94 29.72
CA VAL A 148 10.81 -4.67 30.56
C VAL A 148 11.86 -5.36 29.71
N ASP A 149 11.44 -6.05 28.66
CA ASP A 149 12.26 -6.88 27.80
C ASP A 149 12.69 -6.08 26.55
N THR A 150 13.99 -5.83 26.44
CA THR A 150 14.61 -5.06 25.34
C THR A 150 14.34 -5.70 23.98
N GLU A 151 14.44 -7.03 23.88
CA GLU A 151 14.29 -7.74 22.60
C GLU A 151 12.83 -7.72 22.14
N VAL A 152 11.89 -7.95 23.07
CA VAL A 152 10.45 -7.84 22.76
C VAL A 152 10.08 -6.41 22.36
N ALA A 153 10.64 -5.40 23.05
CA ALA A 153 10.45 -4.00 22.68
C ALA A 153 10.94 -3.74 21.26
N PHE A 154 12.12 -4.24 20.95
CA PHE A 154 12.77 -4.09 19.66
C PHE A 154 11.95 -4.71 18.51
N ASP A 155 11.49 -5.95 18.70
CA ASP A 155 10.63 -6.65 17.74
C ASP A 155 9.33 -5.89 17.46
N ILE A 156 8.67 -5.38 18.50
CA ILE A 156 7.40 -4.64 18.34
C ILE A 156 7.63 -3.34 17.58
N LEU A 157 8.70 -2.62 17.91
CA LEU A 157 9.02 -1.34 17.30
C LEU A 157 9.37 -1.49 15.83
N THR A 158 10.15 -2.50 15.46
CA THR A 158 10.56 -2.71 14.07
C THR A 158 9.45 -3.35 13.22
N ALA A 159 8.66 -4.26 13.79
CA ALA A 159 7.68 -5.02 13.01
C ALA A 159 6.29 -4.34 12.90
N SER A 160 5.85 -3.63 13.94
CA SER A 160 4.44 -3.16 14.05
C SER A 160 4.30 -1.64 14.14
N CYS A 161 5.38 -0.95 14.47
CA CYS A 161 5.42 0.50 14.52
C CYS A 161 6.18 0.96 13.27
N ALA A 162 5.51 1.70 12.39
CA ALA A 162 6.20 2.37 11.28
C ALA A 162 7.11 3.47 11.86
N ASP A 163 7.09 4.67 11.29
CA ASP A 163 8.02 5.74 11.67
C ASP A 163 7.95 6.18 13.16
N GLN A 164 6.84 5.90 13.86
CA GLN A 164 6.63 6.27 15.26
C GLN A 164 7.56 5.54 16.25
N GLY A 165 8.12 4.39 15.87
CA GLY A 165 8.97 3.58 16.74
C GLY A 165 10.48 3.87 16.61
N ASN A 166 10.89 4.64 15.60
CA ASN A 166 12.30 4.72 15.17
C ASN A 166 13.24 5.19 16.28
N THR A 167 12.90 6.28 16.98
CA THR A 167 13.76 6.80 18.06
C THR A 167 13.97 5.78 19.18
N ALA A 168 12.91 5.11 19.60
CA ALA A 168 13.01 4.08 20.64
C ALA A 168 13.82 2.86 20.16
N ALA A 169 13.67 2.45 18.89
CA ALA A 169 14.44 1.36 18.30
C ALA A 169 15.94 1.70 18.22
N ILE A 170 16.27 2.94 17.84
CA ILE A 170 17.65 3.45 17.84
C ILE A 170 18.25 3.41 19.25
N MET A 171 17.51 3.86 20.27
CA MET A 171 17.98 3.83 21.66
C MET A 171 18.24 2.39 22.14
N LEU A 172 17.30 1.47 21.90
CA LEU A 172 17.50 0.06 22.26
C LEU A 172 18.77 -0.52 21.61
N SER A 173 18.99 -0.18 20.35
CA SER A 173 20.15 -0.64 19.58
C SER A 173 21.48 -0.03 20.04
N ALA A 174 21.43 1.17 20.60
CA ALA A 174 22.57 1.80 21.26
C ALA A 174 22.84 1.23 22.68
N GLY A 175 22.06 0.23 23.12
CA GLY A 175 22.23 -0.44 24.41
C GLY A 175 21.46 0.19 25.57
N PHE A 176 20.61 1.20 25.32
CA PHE A 176 19.71 1.72 26.35
C PHE A 176 18.67 0.65 26.72
N LYS A 177 18.39 0.54 28.03
CA LYS A 177 17.45 -0.45 28.56
C LYS A 177 16.17 0.22 29.04
N PRO A 178 14.98 -0.37 28.77
CA PRO A 178 13.69 0.19 29.23
C PRO A 178 13.62 0.43 30.74
N GLN A 179 14.32 -0.37 31.54
CA GLN A 179 14.32 -0.26 33.00
C GLN A 179 15.33 0.76 33.55
N ALA A 180 16.32 1.14 32.75
CA ALA A 180 17.40 2.03 33.18
C ALA A 180 17.25 3.45 32.63
N GLU A 181 16.64 3.61 31.44
CA GLU A 181 16.52 4.90 30.77
C GLU A 181 15.06 5.41 30.80
N PRO A 182 14.74 6.42 31.63
CA PRO A 182 13.37 6.92 31.80
C PRO A 182 12.73 7.44 30.50
N HIS A 183 13.51 8.07 29.61
CA HIS A 183 12.97 8.61 28.37
C HIS A 183 12.50 7.49 27.43
N LEU A 184 13.34 6.46 27.26
CA LEU A 184 13.00 5.25 26.51
C LEU A 184 11.77 4.57 27.09
N ARG A 185 11.73 4.39 28.42
CA ARG A 185 10.57 3.81 29.11
C ARG A 185 9.29 4.58 28.83
N GLY A 186 9.35 5.92 28.90
CA GLY A 186 8.22 6.79 28.59
C GLY A 186 7.69 6.59 27.17
N MET A 187 8.58 6.54 26.17
CA MET A 187 8.20 6.26 24.79
C MET A 187 7.53 4.89 24.63
N LEU A 188 8.11 3.84 25.23
CA LEU A 188 7.57 2.48 25.17
C LEU A 188 6.19 2.39 25.83
N VAL A 189 5.97 3.06 26.96
CA VAL A 189 4.66 3.14 27.62
C VAL A 189 3.62 3.83 26.73
N CYS A 190 3.99 4.92 26.05
CA CYS A 190 3.09 5.60 25.11
C CYS A 190 2.73 4.71 23.91
N ILE A 191 3.71 4.01 23.33
CA ILE A 191 3.48 3.09 22.21
C ILE A 191 2.59 1.93 22.66
N ARG A 192 2.86 1.33 23.82
CA ARG A 192 2.02 0.31 24.44
C ARG A 192 0.57 0.79 24.57
N ALA A 193 0.36 1.96 25.15
CA ALA A 193 -0.97 2.53 25.35
C ALA A 193 -1.70 2.77 24.03
N SER A 194 -1.01 3.30 23.01
CA SER A 194 -1.56 3.54 21.67
C SER A 194 -2.00 2.24 20.97
N GLN A 195 -1.15 1.20 21.02
CA GLN A 195 -1.45 -0.11 20.42
C GLN A 195 -2.61 -0.81 21.15
N LEU A 196 -2.62 -0.81 22.49
CA LEU A 196 -3.75 -1.36 23.27
C LEU A 196 -5.06 -0.61 23.02
N TRP A 197 -5.00 0.72 22.89
CA TRP A 197 -6.17 1.52 22.53
C TRP A 197 -6.67 1.17 21.13
N GLY A 198 -5.78 1.03 20.13
CA GLY A 198 -6.14 0.58 18.80
C GLY A 198 -6.77 -0.82 18.77
N LEU A 199 -6.26 -1.74 19.59
CA LEU A 199 -6.81 -3.07 19.76
C LEU A 199 -8.25 -3.00 20.30
N ARG A 200 -8.47 -2.28 21.40
CA ARG A 200 -9.79 -2.13 22.05
C ARG A 200 -10.79 -1.41 21.16
N GLU A 201 -10.40 -0.27 20.60
CA GLU A 201 -11.31 0.65 19.91
C GLU A 201 -11.51 0.32 18.43
N LYS A 202 -10.66 -0.49 17.80
CA LYS A 202 -10.72 -0.76 16.36
C LYS A 202 -10.51 -2.23 15.97
N ALA A 203 -10.32 -3.12 16.94
CA ALA A 203 -9.83 -4.48 16.71
C ALA A 203 -8.58 -4.47 15.82
N ARG A 204 -7.66 -3.53 16.07
CA ARG A 204 -6.43 -3.35 15.30
C ARG A 204 -5.40 -4.42 15.69
N ILE A 205 -5.61 -5.64 15.22
CA ILE A 205 -4.79 -6.81 15.56
C ILE A 205 -3.59 -6.87 14.61
N PHE A 206 -2.38 -6.87 15.16
CA PHE A 206 -1.15 -6.97 14.35
C PHE A 206 -1.01 -8.36 13.71
N VAL A 207 -0.65 -8.38 12.42
CA VAL A 207 -0.40 -9.61 11.66
C VAL A 207 1.06 -9.63 11.20
N PRO A 208 1.93 -10.44 11.82
CA PRO A 208 3.36 -10.48 11.46
C PRO A 208 3.60 -10.81 9.99
N SER A 209 2.85 -11.79 9.47
CA SER A 209 2.85 -12.25 8.07
C SER A 209 1.86 -11.48 7.19
N GLY A 210 1.64 -10.20 7.50
CA GLY A 210 0.74 -9.34 6.74
C GLY A 210 1.29 -7.94 6.52
N ARG A 211 0.81 -7.28 5.46
CA ARG A 211 1.18 -5.92 5.05
C ARG A 211 -0.03 -5.15 4.54
N TRP A 212 0.06 -3.82 4.61
CA TRP A 212 -0.75 -2.95 3.76
C TRP A 212 0.09 -2.56 2.54
N LEU A 213 -0.41 -2.82 1.35
CA LEU A 213 0.35 -2.67 0.11
C LEU A 213 -0.42 -1.81 -0.89
N MET A 214 0.29 -0.93 -1.59
CA MET A 214 -0.27 -0.19 -2.72
C MET A 214 -0.51 -1.15 -3.88
N GLY A 215 -1.68 -1.03 -4.53
CA GLY A 215 -1.98 -1.80 -5.74
C GLY A 215 -1.11 -1.35 -6.92
N CYS A 216 -0.60 -2.32 -7.67
CA CYS A 216 0.15 -2.15 -8.91
C CYS A 216 -0.34 -3.14 -9.96
N LEU A 217 0.06 -2.92 -11.22
CA LEU A 217 -0.34 -3.74 -12.34
C LEU A 217 0.86 -4.43 -12.96
N ASP A 218 0.70 -5.70 -13.33
CA ASP A 218 1.63 -6.43 -14.19
C ASP A 218 1.48 -5.99 -15.65
N GLU A 219 2.30 -5.01 -16.05
CA GLU A 219 2.36 -4.49 -17.42
C GLU A 219 2.88 -5.54 -18.44
N LEU A 220 3.59 -6.57 -17.98
CA LEU A 220 4.14 -7.63 -18.84
C LEU A 220 3.14 -8.75 -19.11
N GLY A 221 2.14 -8.91 -18.25
CA GLY A 221 1.13 -9.97 -18.38
C GLY A 221 1.71 -11.35 -18.17
N VAL A 222 2.66 -11.49 -17.24
CA VAL A 222 3.21 -12.78 -16.84
C VAL A 222 2.30 -13.50 -15.83
N LEU A 223 1.53 -12.76 -15.04
CA LEU A 223 0.60 -13.30 -14.04
C LEU A 223 -0.72 -13.76 -14.69
N GLU A 224 -1.21 -14.93 -14.27
CA GLU A 224 -2.51 -15.47 -14.66
C GLU A 224 -3.64 -14.97 -13.75
N GLN A 225 -4.90 -15.13 -14.19
CA GLN A 225 -6.06 -14.83 -13.34
C GLN A 225 -6.02 -15.65 -12.05
N GLY A 226 -6.27 -15.00 -10.92
CA GLY A 226 -6.19 -15.61 -9.58
C GLY A 226 -4.77 -15.61 -8.99
N GLN A 227 -3.77 -15.14 -9.73
CA GLN A 227 -2.41 -14.96 -9.23
C GLN A 227 -2.15 -13.52 -8.80
N CYS A 228 -1.11 -13.32 -8.01
CA CYS A 228 -0.51 -12.02 -7.74
C CYS A 228 1.00 -12.17 -7.54
N PHE A 229 1.73 -11.05 -7.63
CA PHE A 229 3.12 -10.99 -7.20
C PHE A 229 3.27 -10.06 -6.01
N ILE A 230 4.01 -10.52 -5.01
CA ILE A 230 4.28 -9.79 -3.77
C ILE A 230 5.72 -10.04 -3.37
N GLN A 231 6.47 -8.95 -3.26
CA GLN A 231 7.80 -8.95 -2.69
C GLN A 231 7.87 -7.86 -1.63
N VAL A 232 8.20 -8.25 -0.40
CA VAL A 232 8.15 -7.34 0.76
C VAL A 232 9.54 -7.13 1.31
N SER A 233 9.80 -5.93 1.82
CA SER A 233 10.95 -5.65 2.65
C SER A 233 10.79 -6.32 4.02
N THR A 234 11.86 -6.92 4.51
CA THR A 234 11.91 -7.40 5.90
C THR A 234 12.16 -6.21 6.84
N PRO A 235 11.42 -6.11 7.95
CA PRO A 235 11.72 -5.11 8.96
C PRO A 235 13.13 -5.36 9.51
N SER A 236 14.01 -4.37 9.40
CA SER A 236 15.38 -4.44 9.91
C SER A 236 15.71 -3.16 10.69
N LEU A 237 16.67 -3.29 11.60
CA LEU A 237 17.19 -2.18 12.37
C LEU A 237 17.70 -1.03 11.49
N GLU A 238 18.34 -1.38 10.39
CA GLU A 238 18.97 -0.45 9.46
C GLU A 238 17.95 0.52 8.87
N ASN A 239 16.70 0.09 8.69
CA ASN A 239 15.61 0.95 8.24
C ASN A 239 15.34 2.12 9.21
N CYS A 240 15.57 1.95 10.52
CA CYS A 240 15.40 3.02 11.50
C CYS A 240 16.51 4.09 11.42
N PHE A 241 17.68 3.74 10.87
CA PHE A 241 18.84 4.63 10.78
C PHE A 241 18.98 5.39 9.45
N VAL A 242 18.10 5.13 8.48
CA VAL A 242 18.19 5.69 7.11
C VAL A 242 18.27 7.22 7.10
N ASN A 243 17.64 7.89 8.06
CA ASN A 243 17.64 9.35 8.16
C ASN A 243 18.82 9.94 8.96
N HIS A 244 19.71 9.10 9.51
CA HIS A 244 20.76 9.49 10.47
C HIS A 244 22.20 9.37 9.95
N GLY A 245 22.42 9.10 8.65
CA GLY A 245 23.72 9.28 8.00
C GLY A 245 24.09 8.22 6.96
N SER A 246 25.01 8.57 6.06
CA SER A 246 25.43 7.75 4.91
C SER A 246 26.12 6.43 5.25
N ARG A 247 26.64 6.26 6.48
CA ARG A 247 27.29 5.03 6.95
C ARG A 247 26.36 3.83 7.10
N PHE A 248 25.04 4.05 7.15
CA PHE A 248 24.02 3.00 7.24
C PHE A 248 23.21 2.85 5.94
N SER A 249 23.66 3.49 4.85
CA SER A 249 22.93 3.58 3.57
C SER A 249 23.32 2.49 2.56
N GLU A 250 24.35 1.67 2.82
CA GLU A 250 24.84 0.62 1.89
C GLU A 250 24.10 -0.73 2.04
N THR A 251 22.98 -0.75 2.74
CA THR A 251 22.34 -2.01 3.12
C THR A 251 21.39 -2.47 2.02
N LYS A 252 21.71 -3.64 1.45
CA LYS A 252 20.82 -4.34 0.51
C LYS A 252 19.47 -4.55 1.18
N LYS A 253 18.39 -4.06 0.56
CA LYS A 253 17.03 -4.44 0.95
C LYS A 253 16.97 -5.96 1.00
N ASN A 254 16.78 -6.51 2.19
CA ASN A 254 16.41 -7.91 2.35
C ASN A 254 14.96 -8.03 1.90
N LEU A 255 14.79 -8.45 0.66
CA LEU A 255 13.50 -8.63 0.02
C LEU A 255 13.12 -10.11 0.09
N GLN A 256 11.87 -10.36 0.45
CA GLN A 256 11.28 -11.69 0.49
C GLN A 256 10.16 -11.76 -0.54
N VAL A 257 10.29 -12.65 -1.52
CA VAL A 257 9.20 -13.03 -2.41
C VAL A 257 8.25 -13.94 -1.66
N ILE A 258 6.97 -13.56 -1.62
CA ILE A 258 5.92 -14.35 -0.96
C ILE A 258 5.35 -15.33 -1.99
N LYS A 259 5.16 -16.58 -1.56
CA LYS A 259 4.61 -17.67 -2.38
C LYS A 259 3.51 -18.40 -1.62
N GLY A 260 2.51 -18.91 -2.33
CA GLY A 260 1.41 -19.66 -1.75
C GLY A 260 0.10 -18.87 -1.77
N PHE A 261 -0.88 -19.32 -0.99
CA PHE A 261 -2.16 -18.62 -0.91
C PHE A 261 -2.04 -17.37 -0.05
N VAL A 262 -2.71 -16.31 -0.48
CA VAL A 262 -2.78 -15.05 0.26
C VAL A 262 -4.21 -14.56 0.32
N VAL A 263 -4.54 -13.90 1.42
CA VAL A 263 -5.78 -13.15 1.59
C VAL A 263 -5.53 -11.70 1.23
N VAL A 264 -6.39 -11.12 0.41
CA VAL A 264 -6.38 -9.72 0.01
C VAL A 264 -7.72 -9.08 0.39
N ALA A 265 -7.67 -7.90 1.01
CA ALA A 265 -8.87 -7.13 1.36
C ALA A 265 -8.61 -5.63 1.18
N LYS A 266 -9.63 -4.89 0.74
CA LYS A 266 -9.60 -3.43 0.69
C LYS A 266 -10.65 -2.85 1.61
N ASN A 267 -10.32 -1.80 2.35
CA ASN A 267 -11.29 -1.12 3.20
C ASN A 267 -12.00 0.02 2.44
N PRO A 268 -13.30 0.24 2.65
CA PRO A 268 -14.20 -0.58 3.46
C PRO A 268 -14.56 -1.89 2.74
N CYS A 269 -14.62 -3.00 3.48
CA CYS A 269 -15.10 -4.30 2.97
C CYS A 269 -16.35 -4.70 3.73
N LEU A 270 -17.42 -5.06 3.02
CA LEU A 270 -18.75 -5.30 3.59
C LEU A 270 -19.40 -6.58 3.09
N HIS A 271 -18.95 -7.10 1.94
CA HIS A 271 -19.45 -8.33 1.35
C HIS A 271 -18.41 -9.46 1.48
N PRO A 272 -18.79 -10.74 1.71
CA PRO A 272 -17.82 -11.84 1.77
C PRO A 272 -16.92 -11.95 0.54
N GLY A 273 -17.42 -11.55 -0.64
CA GLY A 273 -16.65 -11.47 -1.89
C GLY A 273 -15.54 -10.43 -1.93
N ASP A 274 -15.52 -9.48 -0.99
CA ASP A 274 -14.47 -8.44 -0.89
C ASP A 274 -13.15 -8.97 -0.35
N ILE A 275 -13.22 -10.07 0.40
CA ILE A 275 -12.04 -10.86 0.75
C ILE A 275 -11.71 -11.75 -0.44
N ARG A 276 -10.56 -11.51 -1.05
CA ARG A 276 -10.06 -12.33 -2.17
C ARG A 276 -9.00 -13.29 -1.64
N VAL A 277 -9.07 -14.53 -2.10
CA VAL A 277 -8.00 -15.53 -1.93
C VAL A 277 -7.29 -15.65 -3.27
N LEU A 278 -6.04 -15.19 -3.33
CA LEU A 278 -5.19 -15.25 -4.53
C LEU A 278 -4.00 -16.17 -4.28
N LYS A 279 -3.30 -16.54 -5.36
CA LYS A 279 -2.05 -17.30 -5.29
C LYS A 279 -0.87 -16.37 -5.58
N ALA A 280 -0.08 -16.07 -4.55
CA ALA A 280 1.21 -15.40 -4.74
C ALA A 280 2.19 -16.35 -5.43
N VAL A 281 2.76 -15.90 -6.54
CA VAL A 281 3.73 -16.65 -7.35
C VAL A 281 5.03 -15.86 -7.50
N ASP A 282 6.10 -16.59 -7.76
CA ASP A 282 7.38 -15.96 -8.12
C ASP A 282 7.35 -15.58 -9.60
N ALA A 283 7.67 -14.33 -9.90
CA ALA A 283 7.78 -13.80 -11.24
C ALA A 283 9.06 -12.95 -11.31
N PRO A 284 10.19 -13.52 -11.76
CA PRO A 284 11.49 -12.82 -11.82
C PRO A 284 11.44 -11.47 -12.54
N GLU A 285 10.59 -11.35 -13.55
CA GLU A 285 10.36 -10.15 -14.34
C GLU A 285 9.77 -9.00 -13.51
N LEU A 286 9.12 -9.31 -12.38
CA LEU A 286 8.47 -8.36 -11.48
C LEU A 286 9.30 -8.05 -10.23
N HIS A 287 10.51 -8.61 -10.07
CA HIS A 287 11.35 -8.42 -8.88
C HIS A 287 11.81 -6.97 -8.63
N HIS A 288 11.69 -6.10 -9.63
CA HIS A 288 11.93 -4.66 -9.48
C HIS A 288 10.81 -3.94 -8.70
N LEU A 289 9.64 -4.58 -8.54
CA LEU A 289 8.51 -4.10 -7.77
C LEU A 289 8.58 -4.69 -6.35
N SER A 290 8.57 -3.82 -5.34
CA SER A 290 8.70 -4.21 -3.93
C SER A 290 7.82 -3.33 -3.04
N ASP A 291 7.28 -3.90 -1.97
CA ASP A 291 6.35 -3.24 -1.05
C ASP A 291 5.08 -2.72 -1.76
N CYS A 292 4.64 -3.45 -2.79
CA CYS A 292 3.37 -3.29 -3.48
C CYS A 292 2.74 -4.66 -3.77
N LEU A 293 1.45 -4.66 -4.08
CA LEU A 293 0.70 -5.83 -4.52
C LEU A 293 0.49 -5.71 -6.04
N VAL A 294 1.10 -6.60 -6.82
CA VAL A 294 1.00 -6.56 -8.28
C VAL A 294 -0.10 -7.51 -8.74
N PHE A 295 -1.10 -6.94 -9.42
CA PHE A 295 -2.26 -7.64 -9.96
C PHE A 295 -2.05 -8.05 -11.43
N PRO A 296 -2.65 -9.18 -11.85
CA PRO A 296 -2.62 -9.61 -13.24
C PRO A 296 -3.49 -8.71 -14.11
N GLN A 297 -3.07 -8.52 -15.35
CA GLN A 297 -3.88 -7.90 -16.40
C GLN A 297 -4.74 -8.93 -17.19
N LYS A 298 -4.75 -10.19 -16.73
CA LYS A 298 -5.50 -11.30 -17.34
C LYS A 298 -6.71 -11.68 -16.47
N GLY A 299 -7.73 -12.19 -17.14
CA GLY A 299 -8.93 -12.75 -16.52
C GLY A 299 -10.20 -12.05 -16.96
N ASP A 300 -11.31 -12.44 -16.33
CA ASP A 300 -12.63 -11.93 -16.69
C ASP A 300 -12.99 -10.60 -16.02
N ARG A 301 -12.47 -10.38 -14.80
CA ARG A 301 -12.71 -9.19 -13.99
C ARG A 301 -11.43 -8.84 -13.21
N PRO A 302 -11.04 -7.55 -13.12
CA PRO A 302 -9.84 -7.14 -12.37
C PRO A 302 -10.00 -7.43 -10.88
N HIS A 303 -9.00 -8.05 -10.25
CA HIS A 303 -9.00 -8.29 -8.80
C HIS A 303 -9.18 -7.03 -7.92
N PRO A 304 -8.64 -5.85 -8.29
CA PRO A 304 -9.00 -4.59 -7.63
C PRO A 304 -10.51 -4.38 -7.58
N ASN A 305 -11.19 -4.50 -8.71
CA ASN A 305 -12.64 -4.30 -8.80
C ASN A 305 -13.43 -5.39 -8.05
N GLU A 306 -12.93 -6.63 -8.02
CA GLU A 306 -13.51 -7.70 -7.20
C GLU A 306 -13.45 -7.40 -5.69
N ALA A 307 -12.46 -6.64 -5.25
CA ALA A 307 -12.26 -6.24 -3.86
C ALA A 307 -12.89 -4.87 -3.60
N SER A 308 -14.19 -4.84 -3.23
CA SER A 308 -14.91 -3.60 -2.88
C SER A 308 -14.94 -2.54 -3.99
N GLY A 309 -14.95 -2.96 -5.27
CA GLY A 309 -15.05 -2.04 -6.41
C GLY A 309 -13.85 -1.12 -6.57
N SER A 310 -12.68 -1.53 -6.06
CA SER A 310 -11.45 -0.74 -6.11
C SER A 310 -10.89 -0.54 -7.52
N ASP A 311 -10.00 0.44 -7.62
CA ASP A 311 -9.13 0.70 -8.76
C ASP A 311 -7.65 0.72 -8.30
N LEU A 312 -6.76 1.26 -9.15
CA LEU A 312 -5.34 1.41 -8.85
C LEU A 312 -4.94 2.89 -8.70
N ASP A 313 -5.83 3.76 -8.21
CA ASP A 313 -5.57 5.20 -8.07
C ASP A 313 -4.86 5.63 -6.77
N GLY A 314 -4.48 4.63 -5.96
CA GLY A 314 -3.74 4.76 -4.71
C GLY A 314 -4.35 3.99 -3.54
N ASP A 315 -5.30 3.10 -3.81
CA ASP A 315 -5.85 2.20 -2.82
C ASP A 315 -4.77 1.31 -2.18
N LEU A 316 -4.94 1.09 -0.87
CA LEU A 316 -4.12 0.18 -0.08
C LEU A 316 -4.91 -1.10 0.22
N TYR A 317 -4.23 -2.22 0.02
CA TYR A 317 -4.77 -3.55 0.22
C TYR A 317 -4.10 -4.21 1.42
N PHE A 318 -4.90 -4.75 2.34
CA PHE A 318 -4.41 -5.66 3.35
C PHE A 318 -4.10 -6.98 2.67
N VAL A 319 -2.88 -7.46 2.84
CA VAL A 319 -2.46 -8.75 2.33
C VAL A 319 -1.82 -9.55 3.44
N THR A 320 -2.24 -10.80 3.60
CA THR A 320 -1.63 -11.73 4.57
C THR A 320 -1.39 -13.10 3.95
N TRP A 321 -0.24 -13.68 4.29
CA TRP A 321 0.14 -15.06 3.98
C TRP A 321 0.22 -15.91 5.27
N ASP A 322 -0.44 -15.47 6.34
CA ASP A 322 -0.66 -16.29 7.53
C ASP A 322 -1.69 -17.39 7.22
N GLU A 323 -1.25 -18.64 7.20
CA GLU A 323 -2.09 -19.81 6.92
C GLU A 323 -3.31 -19.92 7.85
N ASN A 324 -3.24 -19.37 9.07
CA ASN A 324 -4.37 -19.39 10.00
C ASN A 324 -5.48 -18.39 9.62
N LEU A 325 -5.15 -17.40 8.77
CA LEU A 325 -6.09 -16.39 8.28
C LEU A 325 -6.62 -16.70 6.88
N ILE A 326 -6.13 -17.75 6.23
CA ILE A 326 -6.62 -18.19 4.92
C ILE A 326 -7.92 -18.98 5.15
N PRO A 327 -9.05 -18.59 4.53
CA PRO A 327 -10.29 -19.36 4.59
C PRO A 327 -10.05 -20.84 4.25
N PRO A 328 -10.64 -21.80 4.99
CA PRO A 328 -10.42 -23.23 4.75
C PRO A 328 -10.75 -23.67 3.31
N SER A 329 -11.70 -23.00 2.67
CA SER A 329 -12.08 -23.23 1.26
C SER A 329 -10.94 -22.94 0.27
N ARG A 330 -9.98 -22.09 0.65
CA ARG A 330 -8.91 -21.51 -0.19
C ARG A 330 -9.44 -20.91 -1.50
N LYS A 331 -10.69 -20.44 -1.49
CA LYS A 331 -11.38 -19.91 -2.66
C LYS A 331 -12.07 -18.60 -2.29
N SER A 332 -12.00 -17.64 -3.20
CA SER A 332 -12.77 -16.41 -3.09
C SER A 332 -14.27 -16.69 -3.26
N TRP A 333 -15.09 -15.95 -2.53
CA TRP A 333 -16.53 -15.88 -2.79
C TRP A 333 -16.80 -15.10 -4.08
N ILE A 334 -18.01 -15.21 -4.63
CA ILE A 334 -18.42 -14.42 -5.80
C ILE A 334 -18.40 -12.92 -5.42
N PRO A 335 -17.69 -12.05 -6.17
CA PRO A 335 -17.66 -10.63 -5.87
C PRO A 335 -19.04 -9.99 -6.08
N MET A 336 -19.33 -8.93 -5.32
CA MET A 336 -20.55 -8.14 -5.52
C MET A 336 -20.49 -7.40 -6.86
N ASP A 337 -21.64 -7.00 -7.39
CA ASP A 337 -21.69 -6.07 -8.51
C ASP A 337 -21.40 -4.64 -8.01
N TYR A 338 -20.37 -4.04 -8.57
CA TYR A 338 -19.91 -2.69 -8.24
C TYR A 338 -20.16 -1.71 -9.38
N ALA A 339 -21.11 -2.03 -10.28
CA ALA A 339 -21.53 -1.11 -11.32
C ALA A 339 -21.91 0.26 -10.72
N PRO A 340 -21.35 1.36 -11.24
CA PRO A 340 -21.68 2.69 -10.76
C PRO A 340 -23.16 2.98 -11.04
N ALA A 341 -23.80 3.73 -10.13
CA ALA A 341 -25.12 4.26 -10.40
C ALA A 341 -25.09 5.17 -11.63
N GLU A 342 -26.17 5.17 -12.43
CA GLU A 342 -26.25 6.02 -13.62
C GLU A 342 -26.03 7.50 -13.26
N GLU A 343 -25.11 8.14 -13.98
CA GLU A 343 -24.82 9.56 -13.81
C GLU A 343 -26.06 10.40 -14.13
N LYS A 344 -26.61 11.07 -13.11
CA LYS A 344 -27.65 12.09 -13.32
C LYS A 344 -27.01 13.36 -13.89
N ARG A 345 -26.96 13.45 -15.22
CA ARG A 345 -26.57 14.70 -15.89
C ARG A 345 -27.66 15.74 -15.69
N LEU A 346 -27.32 16.81 -14.97
CA LEU A 346 -28.21 17.95 -14.85
C LEU A 346 -28.26 18.69 -16.19
N PRO A 347 -29.44 19.14 -16.66
CA PRO A 347 -29.57 19.86 -17.93
C PRO A 347 -28.96 21.27 -17.89
N ARG A 348 -28.57 21.77 -16.70
CA ARG A 348 -27.97 23.08 -16.53
C ARG A 348 -26.45 23.00 -16.47
N PRO A 349 -25.72 23.93 -17.10
CA PRO A 349 -24.27 24.02 -16.94
C PRO A 349 -23.93 24.37 -15.48
N VAL A 350 -22.86 23.77 -14.97
CA VAL A 350 -22.32 24.11 -13.65
C VAL A 350 -21.61 25.46 -13.77
N SER A 351 -22.15 26.50 -13.12
CA SER A 351 -21.52 27.81 -13.04
C SER A 351 -20.79 27.99 -11.71
N GLN A 352 -19.83 28.92 -11.63
CA GLN A 352 -19.16 29.28 -10.37
C GLN A 352 -20.15 29.65 -9.24
N LYS A 353 -21.27 30.30 -9.59
CA LYS A 353 -22.36 30.60 -8.63
C LYS A 353 -23.02 29.35 -8.05
N VAL A 354 -23.16 28.28 -8.85
CA VAL A 354 -23.72 27.01 -8.37
C VAL A 354 -22.75 26.34 -7.40
N ILE A 355 -21.44 26.41 -7.68
CA ILE A 355 -20.39 25.87 -6.80
C ILE A 355 -20.36 26.64 -5.48
N SER A 356 -20.37 27.98 -5.51
CA SER A 356 -20.33 28.82 -4.30
C SER A 356 -21.58 28.76 -3.41
N CYS A 357 -22.67 28.14 -3.87
CA CYS A 357 -23.88 27.93 -3.06
C CYS A 357 -23.89 26.55 -2.38
N HIS A 358 -22.93 25.67 -2.66
CA HIS A 358 -22.83 24.33 -2.06
C HIS A 358 -21.60 24.15 -1.17
N PHE A 359 -20.69 25.13 -1.18
CA PHE A 359 -19.59 25.31 -0.22
C PHE A 359 -19.82 26.62 0.52
#